data_AF-A0A3G9G671-F1
#
_entry.id   AF-A0A3G9G671-F1
#
_cell.length_a   1.000
_cell.length_b   1.000
_cell.length_c   1.000
_cell.angle_alpha   90.00
_cell.angle_beta   90.00
_cell.angle_gamma   90.00
#
_symmetry.space_group_name_H-M   'P 1'
#
loop_
_entity.id
_entity.type
_entity.pdbx_description
1 polymer ?
#
loop_
_entity_poly.entity_id
_entity_poly.type
_entity_poly.pdbx_seq_one_letter_code
_entity_poly.pdbx_strand_id
1 'polypeptide(L)'
;MSSAITLSDILSQTRRAKTITHTKVQDIRAVTAKLRILALNALIEAKHAGDKGAGFSVVADEVRAISTEVEGLARDLGNEIINLDSLTQDMALASQGARLTDMALNAIELIDRNLYERTCDVRWWATDSALWQAATDPTPAHTAYASRRLGVILGSRLIDQSQKMTVAAISMAEKKVWAQRSYRVCTRRQSLSLANMFSTLWRCL
;
A
#
# COMPACT_ATOMS: atom_id res chain seq x y z
N MET A 1 -0.43 30.42 1.55
CA MET A 1 -0.60 29.01 1.97
C MET A 1 -0.66 28.17 0.70
N SER A 2 0.40 27.42 0.39
CA SER A 2 0.41 26.49 -0.76
C SER A 2 -0.32 25.23 -0.31
N SER A 3 -1.45 24.88 -0.94
CA SER A 3 -2.13 23.61 -0.64
C SER A 3 -1.23 22.46 -1.09
N ALA A 4 -1.02 21.48 -0.20
CA ALA A 4 -0.23 20.30 -0.53
C ALA A 4 -0.84 19.60 -1.76
N ILE A 5 -0.01 19.34 -2.76
CA ILE A 5 -0.40 18.63 -3.98
C ILE A 5 -0.76 17.19 -3.60
N THR A 6 -1.97 16.76 -3.95
CA THR A 6 -2.44 15.40 -3.69
C THR A 6 -2.23 14.49 -4.91
N LEU A 7 -2.22 13.18 -4.69
CA LEU A 7 -2.19 12.19 -5.76
C LEU A 7 -3.38 12.34 -6.74
N SER A 8 -4.54 12.75 -6.24
CA SER A 8 -5.71 13.05 -7.07
C SER A 8 -5.45 14.26 -7.97
N ASP A 9 -4.75 15.28 -7.47
CA ASP A 9 -4.36 16.45 -8.28
C ASP A 9 -3.43 16.02 -9.40
N ILE A 10 -2.42 15.19 -9.11
CA ILE A 10 -1.49 14.66 -10.11
C ILE A 10 -2.24 13.88 -11.20
N LEU A 11 -3.12 12.93 -10.82
CA LEU A 11 -3.94 12.18 -11.76
C LEU A 11 -4.81 13.08 -12.63
N SER A 12 -5.41 14.12 -12.05
CA SER A 12 -6.23 15.07 -12.79
C SER A 12 -5.42 15.86 -13.82
N GLN A 13 -4.22 16.31 -13.44
CA GLN A 13 -3.31 17.04 -14.33
C GLN A 13 -2.78 16.14 -15.44
N THR A 14 -2.40 14.89 -15.12
CA THR A 14 -1.96 13.91 -16.11
C THR A 14 -3.05 13.63 -17.14
N ARG A 15 -4.31 13.41 -16.71
CA ARG A 15 -5.43 13.23 -17.64
C ARG A 15 -5.67 14.45 -18.52
N ARG A 16 -5.55 15.66 -17.94
CA ARG A 16 -5.69 16.91 -18.70
C ARG A 16 -4.57 17.06 -19.73
N ALA A 17 -3.33 16.78 -19.34
CA ALA A 17 -2.18 16.76 -20.24
C ALA A 17 -2.36 15.72 -21.34
N LYS A 18 -2.87 14.52 -21.02
CA LYS A 18 -3.21 13.49 -22.00
C LYS A 18 -4.19 13.99 -23.06
N THR A 19 -5.30 14.58 -22.65
CA THR A 19 -6.30 15.10 -23.58
C THR A 19 -5.73 16.22 -24.45
N ILE A 20 -5.02 17.19 -23.85
CA ILE A 20 -4.44 18.32 -24.59
C ILE A 20 -3.40 17.83 -25.60
N THR A 21 -2.47 16.99 -25.16
CA THR A 21 -1.43 16.46 -26.03
C THR A 21 -2.01 15.59 -27.14
N HIS A 22 -3.03 14.78 -26.85
CA HIS A 22 -3.72 13.99 -27.87
C HIS A 22 -4.30 14.90 -28.97
N THR A 23 -5.03 15.95 -28.60
CA THR A 23 -5.57 16.93 -29.55
C THR A 23 -4.46 17.61 -30.34
N LYS A 24 -3.37 18.03 -29.69
CA LYS A 24 -2.25 18.71 -30.35
C LYS A 24 -1.48 17.80 -31.30
N VAL A 25 -1.32 16.53 -30.97
CA VAL A 25 -0.72 15.53 -31.88
C VAL A 25 -1.60 15.34 -33.12
N GLN A 26 -2.94 15.33 -32.98
CA GLN A 26 -3.85 15.29 -34.13
C GLN A 26 -3.74 16.55 -35.00
N ASP A 27 -3.69 17.74 -34.37
CA ASP A 27 -3.49 19.01 -35.07
C ASP A 27 -2.18 18.99 -35.88
N ILE A 28 -1.07 18.54 -35.28
CA ILE A 28 0.24 18.42 -35.94
C ILE A 28 0.13 17.47 -37.13
N ARG A 29 -0.46 16.28 -36.97
CA ARG A 29 -0.65 15.33 -38.07
C ARG A 29 -1.45 15.93 -39.23
N ALA A 30 -2.50 16.69 -38.92
CA ALA A 30 -3.30 17.36 -39.95
C ALA A 30 -2.50 18.45 -40.70
N VAL A 31 -1.66 19.21 -40.00
CA VAL A 31 -0.76 20.20 -40.61
C VAL A 31 0.30 19.50 -41.47
N THR A 32 0.95 18.47 -40.95
CA THR A 32 1.97 17.71 -41.68
C THR A 32 1.41 17.06 -42.94
N ALA A 33 0.19 16.51 -42.89
CA ALA A 33 -0.49 15.98 -44.08
C ALA A 33 -0.70 17.06 -45.15
N LYS A 34 -1.09 18.27 -44.77
CA LYS A 34 -1.23 19.41 -45.70
C LYS A 34 0.12 19.83 -46.29
N LEU A 35 1.17 19.90 -45.46
CA LEU A 35 2.53 20.22 -45.91
C LEU A 35 3.03 19.18 -46.91
N ARG A 36 2.74 17.89 -46.67
CA ARG A 36 3.11 16.81 -47.58
C ARG A 36 2.43 16.91 -48.94
N ILE A 37 1.15 17.30 -48.97
CA ILE A 37 0.43 17.57 -50.23
C ILE A 37 1.02 18.80 -50.94
N LEU A 38 1.32 19.87 -50.18
CA LEU A 38 1.93 21.08 -50.73
C LEU A 38 3.31 20.80 -51.35
N ALA A 39 4.14 20.03 -50.64
CA ALA A 39 5.45 19.56 -51.12
C ALA A 39 5.30 18.69 -52.37
N LEU A 40 4.32 17.78 -52.40
CA LEU A 40 4.03 16.96 -53.58
C LEU A 40 3.65 17.82 -54.79
N ASN A 41 2.77 18.81 -54.60
CA ASN A 41 2.36 19.72 -55.65
C ASN A 41 3.56 20.55 -56.17
N ALA A 42 4.40 21.04 -55.26
CA ALA A 42 5.62 21.77 -55.62
C ALA A 42 6.61 20.88 -56.40
N LEU A 43 6.75 19.61 -56.03
CA LEU A 43 7.59 18.64 -56.73
C LEU A 43 7.08 18.37 -58.15
N ILE A 44 5.76 18.24 -58.33
CA ILE A 44 5.13 18.08 -59.65
C ILE A 44 5.43 19.29 -60.55
N GLU A 45 5.23 20.50 -60.01
CA GLU A 45 5.46 21.74 -60.77
C GLU A 45 6.95 21.93 -61.11
N ALA A 46 7.84 21.57 -60.17
CA ALA A 46 9.28 21.54 -60.42
C ALA A 46 9.65 20.60 -61.57
N LYS A 47 9.01 19.43 -61.67
CA LYS A 47 9.22 18.51 -62.79
C LYS A 47 8.66 19.06 -64.10
N HIS A 48 7.51 19.73 -64.09
CA HIS A 48 6.96 20.40 -65.27
C HIS A 48 7.87 21.52 -65.80
N ALA A 49 8.49 22.29 -64.90
CA ALA A 49 9.40 23.38 -65.28
C ALA A 49 10.78 22.89 -65.81
N GLY A 50 11.05 21.57 -65.78
CA GLY A 50 12.30 20.99 -66.24
C GLY A 50 13.52 21.57 -65.52
N ASP A 51 14.53 21.99 -66.26
CA ASP A 51 15.78 22.55 -65.70
C ASP A 51 15.54 23.79 -64.82
N LYS A 52 14.51 24.60 -65.15
CA LYS A 52 14.16 25.80 -64.37
C LYS A 52 13.54 25.46 -63.02
N GLY A 53 13.03 24.23 -62.84
CA GLY A 53 12.41 23.74 -61.62
C GLY A 53 13.36 23.01 -60.66
N ALA A 54 14.62 22.78 -61.04
CA ALA A 54 15.55 21.94 -60.28
C ALA A 54 15.70 22.38 -58.80
N GLY A 55 15.81 23.70 -58.54
CA GLY A 55 15.88 24.23 -57.17
C GLY A 55 14.61 23.99 -56.34
N PHE A 56 13.44 24.09 -56.96
CA PHE A 56 12.16 23.83 -56.29
C PHE A 56 11.98 22.35 -55.96
N SER A 57 12.53 21.43 -56.77
CA SER A 57 12.51 19.99 -56.49
C SER A 57 13.24 19.67 -55.18
N VAL A 58 14.41 20.27 -54.96
CA VAL A 58 15.20 20.05 -53.73
C VAL A 58 14.45 20.55 -52.50
N VAL A 59 13.85 21.74 -52.59
CA VAL A 59 13.05 22.30 -51.47
C VAL A 59 11.84 21.43 -51.19
N ALA A 60 11.14 20.94 -52.21
CA ALA A 60 9.98 20.07 -52.04
C ALA A 60 10.33 18.74 -51.35
N ASP A 61 11.46 18.12 -51.72
CA ASP A 61 11.94 16.90 -51.07
C ASP A 61 12.32 17.15 -49.60
N GLU A 62 12.97 18.28 -49.29
CA GLU A 62 13.31 18.67 -47.91
C GLU A 62 12.06 18.88 -47.05
N VAL A 63 11.04 19.59 -47.57
CA VAL A 63 9.76 19.78 -46.85
C VAL A 63 9.10 18.43 -46.55
N ARG A 64 9.18 17.46 -47.47
CA ARG A 64 8.64 16.11 -47.27
C ARG A 64 9.43 15.32 -46.23
N ALA A 65 10.76 15.46 -46.19
CA ALA A 65 11.61 14.86 -45.17
C ALA A 65 11.27 15.40 -43.77
N ILE A 66 11.25 16.74 -43.61
CA ILE A 66 10.87 17.42 -42.36
C ILE A 66 9.47 17.00 -41.91
N SER A 67 8.51 16.94 -42.85
CA SER A 67 7.15 16.48 -42.54
C SER A 67 7.15 15.07 -41.93
N THR A 68 7.93 14.15 -42.50
CA THR A 68 8.03 12.77 -42.01
C THR A 68 8.67 12.70 -40.62
N GLU A 69 9.69 13.53 -40.36
CA GLU A 69 10.33 13.64 -39.05
C GLU A 69 9.37 14.16 -37.98
N VAL A 70 8.62 15.23 -38.28
CA VAL A 70 7.61 15.82 -37.38
C VAL A 70 6.51 14.81 -37.05
N GLU A 71 6.07 14.02 -38.01
CA GLU A 71 5.12 12.91 -37.79
C GLU A 71 5.67 11.85 -36.81
N GLY A 72 6.97 11.56 -36.91
CA GLY A 72 7.69 10.70 -35.96
C GLY A 72 7.65 11.26 -34.55
N LEU A 73 8.12 12.49 -34.38
CA LEU A 73 8.14 13.19 -33.09
C LEU A 73 6.75 13.29 -32.45
N ALA A 74 5.71 13.58 -33.25
CA ALA A 74 4.34 13.66 -32.77
C ALA A 74 3.82 12.29 -32.28
N ARG A 75 4.23 11.20 -32.92
CA ARG A 75 3.90 9.83 -32.49
C ARG A 75 4.57 9.50 -31.17
N ASP A 76 5.86 9.78 -31.05
CA ASP A 76 6.64 9.47 -29.85
C ASP A 76 6.13 10.26 -28.64
N LEU A 77 5.80 11.55 -28.84
CA LEU A 77 5.12 12.38 -27.83
C LEU A 77 3.79 11.78 -27.38
N GLY A 78 2.99 11.25 -28.32
CA GLY A 78 1.73 10.60 -28.01
C GLY A 78 1.91 9.33 -27.15
N ASN A 79 2.93 8.53 -27.46
CA ASN A 79 3.27 7.32 -26.71
C ASN A 79 3.76 7.65 -25.29
N GLU A 80 4.62 8.66 -25.15
CA GLU A 80 5.18 9.04 -23.86
C GLU A 80 4.10 9.50 -22.87
N ILE A 81 3.11 10.23 -23.36
CA ILE A 81 1.96 10.65 -22.55
C ILE A 81 1.05 9.49 -22.13
N ILE A 82 0.92 8.45 -22.96
CA ILE A 82 0.20 7.23 -22.60
C ILE A 82 0.95 6.49 -21.49
N ASN A 83 2.27 6.37 -21.60
CA ASN A 83 3.11 5.76 -20.57
C ASN A 83 3.03 6.55 -19.25
N LEU A 84 3.03 7.88 -19.31
CA LEU A 84 2.91 8.73 -18.13
C LEU A 84 1.53 8.55 -17.45
N ASP A 85 0.44 8.47 -18.22
CA ASP A 85 -0.89 8.16 -17.70
C ASP A 85 -0.93 6.79 -17.01
N SER A 86 -0.35 5.75 -17.60
CA SER A 86 -0.31 4.42 -16.96
C SER A 86 0.50 4.42 -15.67
N LEU A 87 1.70 5.01 -15.67
CA LEU A 87 2.57 5.09 -14.49
C LEU A 87 1.89 5.82 -13.33
N THR A 88 1.15 6.91 -13.61
CA THR A 88 0.44 7.62 -12.55
C THR A 88 -0.75 6.84 -12.00
N GLN A 89 -1.44 6.05 -12.84
CA GLN A 89 -2.51 5.15 -12.39
C GLN A 89 -1.95 4.02 -11.52
N ASP A 90 -0.84 3.40 -11.94
CA ASP A 90 -0.17 2.34 -11.18
C ASP A 90 0.33 2.86 -9.82
N MET A 91 0.92 4.05 -9.80
CA MET A 91 1.33 4.72 -8.56
C MET A 91 0.13 4.96 -7.62
N ALA A 92 -1.03 5.33 -8.17
CA ALA A 92 -2.22 5.55 -7.37
C ALA A 92 -2.77 4.26 -6.75
N LEU A 93 -2.81 3.19 -7.53
CA LEU A 93 -3.19 1.86 -7.06
C LEU A 93 -2.21 1.36 -5.99
N ALA A 94 -0.91 1.50 -6.21
CA ALA A 94 0.12 1.11 -5.24
C ALA A 94 0.00 1.89 -3.93
N SER A 95 -0.20 3.22 -4.00
CA SER A 95 -0.40 4.05 -2.81
C SER A 95 -1.66 3.63 -2.03
N GLN A 96 -2.76 3.34 -2.72
CA GLN A 96 -3.98 2.85 -2.08
C GLN A 96 -3.76 1.46 -1.45
N GLY A 97 -3.09 0.55 -2.15
CA GLY A 97 -2.74 -0.78 -1.64
C GLY A 97 -1.87 -0.72 -0.38
N ALA A 98 -0.87 0.16 -0.36
CA ALA A 98 -0.01 0.38 0.80
C ALA A 98 -0.84 0.84 2.02
N ARG A 99 -1.70 1.84 1.87
CA ARG A 99 -2.56 2.31 2.98
C ARG A 99 -3.49 1.21 3.50
N LEU A 100 -4.10 0.44 2.61
CA LEU A 100 -4.99 -0.66 3.01
C LEU A 100 -4.23 -1.75 3.76
N THR A 101 -2.99 -2.02 3.34
CA THR A 101 -2.11 -2.97 4.03
C THR A 101 -1.77 -2.46 5.44
N ASP A 102 -1.41 -1.19 5.59
CA ASP A 102 -1.15 -0.59 6.90
C ASP A 102 -2.39 -0.65 7.81
N MET A 103 -3.58 -0.36 7.28
CA MET A 103 -4.82 -0.48 8.04
C MET A 103 -5.10 -1.93 8.47
N ALA A 104 -4.87 -2.89 7.57
CA ALA A 104 -5.04 -4.31 7.88
C ALA A 104 -4.06 -4.77 8.97
N LEU A 105 -2.79 -4.35 8.88
CA LEU A 105 -1.78 -4.66 9.90
C LEU A 105 -2.16 -4.07 11.26
N ASN A 106 -2.61 -2.81 11.31
CA ASN A 106 -3.11 -2.20 12.54
C ASN A 106 -4.30 -2.96 13.13
N ALA A 107 -5.24 -3.40 12.29
CA ALA A 107 -6.38 -4.20 12.74
C ALA A 107 -5.94 -5.56 13.30
N ILE A 108 -4.98 -6.22 12.65
CA ILE A 108 -4.39 -7.49 13.12
C ILE A 108 -3.72 -7.30 14.48
N GLU A 109 -2.94 -6.23 14.67
CA GLU A 109 -2.29 -5.94 15.95
C GLU A 109 -3.31 -5.72 17.08
N LEU A 110 -4.41 -5.03 16.80
CA LEU A 110 -5.49 -4.85 17.77
C LEU A 110 -6.16 -6.18 18.14
N ILE A 111 -6.42 -7.03 17.15
CA ILE A 111 -7.01 -8.35 17.35
C ILE A 111 -6.06 -9.25 18.16
N ASP A 112 -4.78 -9.31 17.79
CA ASP A 112 -3.77 -10.11 18.48
C ASP A 112 -3.66 -9.70 19.96
N ARG A 113 -3.59 -8.39 20.23
CA ARG A 113 -3.59 -7.88 21.59
C ARG A 113 -4.86 -8.22 22.35
N ASN A 114 -6.04 -8.08 21.73
CA ASN A 114 -7.30 -8.42 22.38
C ASN A 114 -7.37 -9.91 22.74
N LEU A 115 -6.97 -10.77 21.80
CA LEU A 115 -6.95 -12.22 21.99
C LEU A 115 -5.95 -12.63 23.08
N TYR A 116 -4.76 -12.01 23.11
CA TYR A 116 -3.78 -12.23 24.17
C TYR A 116 -4.34 -11.87 25.54
N GLU A 117 -5.00 -10.71 25.66
CA GLU A 117 -5.65 -10.28 26.90
C GLU A 117 -6.75 -11.28 27.31
N ARG A 118 -7.61 -11.72 26.39
CA ARG A 118 -8.65 -12.74 26.68
C ARG A 118 -8.06 -14.08 27.10
N THR A 119 -6.95 -14.51 26.50
CA THR A 119 -6.27 -15.76 26.87
C THR A 119 -5.71 -15.71 28.29
N CYS A 120 -5.14 -14.57 28.68
CA CYS A 120 -4.70 -14.33 30.05
C CYS A 120 -5.87 -14.41 31.03
N ASP A 121 -7.03 -13.86 30.66
CA ASP A 121 -8.24 -13.84 31.49
C ASP A 121 -8.76 -15.24 31.77
N VAL A 122 -8.89 -16.05 30.73
CA VAL A 122 -9.34 -17.46 30.85
C VAL A 122 -8.38 -18.24 31.75
N ARG A 123 -7.08 -18.01 31.62
CA ARG A 123 -6.09 -18.65 32.49
C ARG A 123 -6.29 -18.25 33.95
N TRP A 124 -6.48 -16.96 34.24
CA TRP A 124 -6.75 -16.49 35.60
C TRP A 124 -8.02 -17.13 36.18
N TRP A 125 -9.10 -17.19 35.39
CA TRP A 125 -10.35 -17.83 35.82
C TRP A 125 -10.18 -19.31 36.08
N ALA A 126 -9.51 -20.03 35.19
CA ALA A 126 -9.31 -21.47 35.30
C ALA A 126 -8.45 -21.86 36.52
N THR A 127 -7.54 -20.98 36.96
CA THR A 127 -6.67 -21.23 38.13
C THR A 127 -7.20 -20.66 39.44
N ASP A 128 -8.28 -19.88 39.44
CA ASP A 128 -8.80 -19.31 40.68
C ASP A 128 -9.57 -20.37 41.48
N SER A 129 -9.09 -20.65 42.69
CA SER A 129 -9.66 -21.70 43.54
C SER A 129 -11.12 -21.42 43.94
N ALA A 130 -11.55 -20.16 44.00
CA ALA A 130 -12.93 -19.82 44.31
C ALA A 130 -13.88 -20.25 43.17
N LEU A 131 -13.42 -20.12 41.92
CA LEU A 131 -14.18 -20.58 40.76
C LEU A 131 -14.25 -22.10 40.69
N TRP A 132 -13.14 -22.79 40.96
CA TRP A 132 -13.12 -24.25 41.07
C TRP A 132 -14.08 -24.76 42.16
N GLN A 133 -13.99 -24.21 43.37
CA GLN A 133 -14.83 -24.62 44.50
C GLN A 133 -16.32 -24.42 44.21
N ALA A 134 -16.70 -23.28 43.64
CA ALA A 134 -18.09 -23.01 43.26
C ALA A 134 -18.60 -23.93 42.14
N ALA A 135 -17.72 -24.40 41.24
CA ALA A 135 -18.08 -25.35 40.19
C ALA A 135 -18.22 -26.79 40.71
N THR A 136 -17.40 -27.20 41.68
CA THR A 136 -17.45 -28.55 42.28
C THR A 136 -18.50 -28.71 43.36
N ASP A 137 -18.78 -27.66 44.14
CA ASP A 137 -19.75 -27.66 45.23
C ASP A 137 -20.52 -26.31 45.25
N PRO A 138 -21.62 -26.20 44.48
CA PRO A 138 -22.31 -24.93 44.21
C PRO A 138 -23.21 -24.50 45.37
N THR A 139 -22.63 -24.23 46.55
CA THR A 139 -23.38 -23.64 47.67
C THR A 139 -23.60 -22.14 47.45
N PRO A 140 -24.65 -21.54 48.07
CA PRO A 140 -24.85 -20.08 48.02
C PRO A 140 -23.64 -19.28 48.52
N ALA A 141 -22.88 -19.81 49.48
CA ALA A 141 -21.68 -19.17 50.00
C ALA A 141 -20.51 -19.22 48.99
N HIS A 142 -20.25 -20.39 48.38
CA HIS A 142 -19.19 -20.55 47.38
C HIS A 142 -19.44 -19.71 46.13
N THR A 143 -20.67 -19.72 45.62
CA THR A 143 -21.08 -18.90 44.46
C THR A 143 -20.97 -17.41 44.73
N ALA A 144 -21.41 -16.92 45.90
CA ALA A 144 -21.27 -15.52 46.29
C ALA A 144 -19.81 -15.08 46.49
N TYR A 145 -18.95 -15.97 47.00
CA TYR A 145 -17.52 -15.70 47.11
C TYR A 145 -16.84 -15.65 45.74
N ALA A 146 -17.11 -16.63 44.86
CA ALA A 146 -16.59 -16.66 43.49
C ALA A 146 -17.03 -15.43 42.68
N SER A 147 -18.29 -15.00 42.79
CA SER A 147 -18.80 -13.80 42.12
C SER A 147 -18.09 -12.52 42.59
N ARG A 148 -17.81 -12.38 43.90
CA ARG A 148 -17.02 -11.24 44.42
C ARG A 148 -15.58 -11.26 43.91
N ARG A 149 -14.94 -12.44 43.90
CA ARG A 149 -13.59 -12.63 43.37
C ARG A 149 -13.50 -12.26 41.89
N LEU A 150 -14.44 -12.73 41.07
CA LEU A 150 -14.56 -12.34 39.66
C LEU A 150 -14.70 -10.83 39.49
N GLY A 151 -15.50 -10.17 40.34
CA GLY A 151 -15.64 -8.71 40.34
C GLY A 151 -14.32 -7.96 40.54
N VAL A 152 -13.46 -8.43 41.46
CA VAL A 152 -12.12 -7.86 41.68
C VAL A 152 -11.20 -8.10 40.48
N ILE A 153 -11.19 -9.33 39.95
CA ILE A 153 -10.36 -9.72 38.80
C ILE A 153 -10.74 -8.87 37.57
N LEU A 154 -12.03 -8.72 37.28
CA LEU A 154 -12.54 -7.93 36.16
C LEU A 154 -12.40 -6.42 36.39
N GLY A 155 -12.61 -5.95 37.62
CA GLY A 155 -12.55 -4.52 37.98
C GLY A 155 -11.14 -3.92 37.89
N SER A 156 -10.11 -4.72 38.16
CA SER A 156 -8.70 -4.28 38.00
C SER A 156 -8.33 -3.86 36.57
N ARG A 157 -9.13 -4.21 35.55
CA ARG A 157 -8.91 -3.85 34.14
C ARG A 157 -9.29 -2.42 33.76
N LEU A 158 -10.23 -1.78 34.46
CA LEU A 158 -10.72 -0.44 34.10
C LEU A 158 -9.68 0.65 34.38
N ILE A 159 -8.77 0.42 35.33
CA ILE A 159 -7.72 1.38 35.71
C ILE A 159 -6.53 1.35 34.73
N ASP A 160 -6.27 0.20 34.10
CA ASP A 160 -5.11 -0.02 33.22
C ASP A 160 -5.41 0.31 31.74
N GLN A 161 -6.67 0.19 31.29
CA GLN A 161 -7.05 0.48 29.90
C GLN A 161 -6.95 1.98 29.54
N SER A 162 -7.22 2.90 30.47
CA SER A 162 -7.15 4.34 30.19
C SER A 162 -5.70 4.85 30.02
N GLN A 163 -4.73 4.28 30.76
CA GLN A 163 -3.31 4.63 30.61
C GLN A 163 -2.64 3.97 29.39
N LYS A 164 -3.14 2.79 28.98
CA LYS A 164 -2.58 2.03 27.85
C LYS A 164 -2.81 2.66 26.47
N MET A 165 -3.87 3.44 26.27
CA MET A 165 -4.09 4.14 24.99
C MET A 165 -3.10 5.29 24.76
N THR A 166 -2.71 6.01 25.81
CA THR A 166 -1.75 7.12 25.72
C THR A 166 -0.30 6.63 25.56
N VAL A 167 0.05 5.51 26.21
CA VAL A 167 1.40 4.90 26.08
C VAL A 167 1.56 4.13 24.78
N ALA A 168 0.48 3.59 24.18
CA ALA A 168 0.56 2.90 22.88
C ALA A 168 1.02 3.81 21.73
N ALA A 169 0.68 5.11 21.76
CA ALA A 169 1.15 6.09 20.79
C ALA A 169 2.66 6.40 20.92
N ILE A 170 3.22 6.31 22.13
CA ILE A 170 4.65 6.59 22.42
C ILE A 170 5.50 5.32 22.29
N SER A 171 4.93 4.14 22.55
CA SER A 171 5.63 2.86 22.67
C SER A 171 5.89 2.10 21.36
N MET A 172 5.32 2.55 20.24
CA MET A 172 5.57 1.96 18.91
C MET A 172 7.06 2.00 18.51
N ALA A 173 7.83 2.98 19.01
CA ALA A 173 9.27 3.09 18.75
C ALA A 173 10.13 2.12 19.60
N GLU A 174 9.67 1.71 20.78
CA GLU A 174 10.50 0.97 21.76
C GLU A 174 10.16 -0.53 21.85
N LYS A 175 8.93 -0.95 21.47
CA LYS A 175 8.45 -2.33 21.61
C LYS A 175 9.16 -3.38 20.73
N LYS A 176 9.76 -2.99 19.61
CA LYS A 176 10.56 -3.91 18.77
C LYS A 176 11.72 -4.55 19.55
N VAL A 177 12.35 -3.80 20.44
CA VAL A 177 13.50 -4.25 21.24
C VAL A 177 13.06 -5.18 22.38
N TRP A 178 11.90 -4.91 22.99
CA TRP A 178 11.42 -5.69 24.13
C TRP A 178 10.78 -7.02 23.72
N ALA A 179 10.08 -7.07 22.58
CA ALA A 179 9.49 -8.30 22.04
C ALA A 179 10.56 -9.35 21.67
N GLN A 180 11.68 -8.93 21.06
CA GLN A 180 12.80 -9.83 20.75
C GLN A 180 13.50 -10.38 22.01
N ARG A 181 13.54 -9.59 23.09
CA ARG A 181 14.17 -9.99 24.36
C ARG A 181 13.30 -10.98 25.14
N SER A 182 11.99 -10.77 25.17
CA SER A 182 11.04 -11.67 25.81
C SER A 182 10.87 -13.00 25.07
N TYR A 183 10.95 -13.01 23.73
CA TYR A 183 10.91 -14.25 22.94
C TYR A 183 12.11 -15.18 23.25
N ARG A 184 13.32 -14.64 23.45
CA ARG A 184 14.51 -15.43 23.86
C ARG A 184 14.39 -16.02 25.26
N VAL A 185 13.71 -15.34 26.19
CA VAL A 185 13.52 -15.84 27.56
C VAL A 185 12.45 -16.93 27.60
N CYS A 186 11.38 -16.80 26.81
CA CYS A 186 10.31 -17.80 26.75
C CYS A 186 10.76 -19.10 26.05
N THR A 187 11.54 -18.98 24.96
CA THR A 187 12.12 -20.16 24.26
C THR A 187 13.17 -20.89 25.10
N ARG A 188 14.00 -20.19 25.88
CA ARG A 188 14.90 -20.85 26.86
C ARG A 188 14.15 -21.62 27.93
N ARG A 189 13.03 -21.08 28.46
CA ARG A 189 12.23 -21.76 29.48
C ARG A 189 11.47 -22.99 28.96
N GLN A 190 10.96 -22.94 27.72
CA GLN A 190 10.30 -24.11 27.10
C GLN A 190 11.28 -25.24 26.75
N SER A 191 12.51 -24.93 26.34
CA SER A 191 13.54 -25.96 26.07
C SER A 191 13.97 -26.74 27.34
N LEU A 192 14.04 -26.07 28.50
CA LEU A 192 14.32 -26.70 29.79
C LEU A 192 13.16 -27.57 30.30
N SER A 193 11.92 -27.21 29.96
CA SER A 193 10.72 -27.97 30.35
C SER A 193 10.56 -29.26 29.54
N LEU A 194 10.86 -29.24 28.23
CA LEU A 194 10.79 -30.43 27.38
C LEU A 194 11.89 -31.45 27.71
N ALA A 195 13.10 -31.00 28.04
CA ALA A 195 14.20 -31.89 28.42
C ALA A 195 13.91 -32.71 29.70
N ASN A 196 13.20 -32.12 30.68
CA ASN A 196 12.79 -32.83 31.90
C ASN A 196 11.55 -33.73 31.69
N MET A 197 10.70 -33.40 30.70
CA MET A 197 9.54 -34.23 30.38
C MET A 197 9.95 -35.54 29.69
N PHE A 198 10.96 -35.51 28.82
CA PHE A 198 11.49 -36.72 28.17
C PHE A 198 12.30 -37.62 29.13
N SER A 199 12.99 -37.09 30.13
CA SER A 199 13.75 -37.90 31.10
C SER A 199 12.86 -38.63 32.12
N THR A 200 11.66 -38.11 32.38
CA THR A 200 10.69 -38.71 33.31
C THR A 200 9.86 -39.81 32.63
N LEU A 201 9.59 -39.67 31.33
CA LEU A 201 8.85 -40.66 30.54
C LEU A 201 9.65 -41.95 30.25
N TRP A 202 10.98 -41.91 30.22
CA TRP A 202 11.83 -43.11 30.01
C TRP A 202 12.11 -43.92 31.29
N ARG A 203 11.73 -43.43 32.48
CA ARG A 203 11.86 -44.19 33.73
C ARG A 203 10.59 -44.98 34.10
N CYS A 204 9.53 -44.84 33.30
CA CYS A 204 8.26 -45.53 33.48
C CYS A 204 7.95 -46.53 32.33
N LEU A 205 8.93 -46.82 31.48
CA LEU A 205 8.96 -47.91 30.50
C LEU A 205 10.21 -48.78 30.79
#